data_AF-A0A3A4ZG12-F1
#
_entry.id   AF-A0A3A4ZG12-F1
#
_cell.length_a   1.000
_cell.length_b   1.000
_cell.length_c   1.000
_cell.angle_alpha   90.00
_cell.angle_beta   90.00
_cell.angle_gamma   90.00
#
_symmetry.space_group_name_H-M   'P 1'
#
loop_
_entity.id
_entity.type
_entity.pdbx_description
1 polymer ?
#
loop_
_entity_poly.entity_id
_entity_poly.type
_entity_poly.pdbx_seq_one_letter_code
_entity_poly.pdbx_strand_id
1 'polypeptide(L)'
;ARLAEEGMKPETVELPGMETSIASYYVLANAEASSNLARYDGVKYGYRAASGALAEMYERTRGEGFGEEVKRRILLGTYVLSSGYYDAYYGKAQRVQALIREQFRAVFRKFDLVMLPTSPTPAFRLGERLADPIAMYLSDIFTTPANIAGFPAISVPAGLSSDGLPIGMQLFAGWGRESLLLRGACGLERVFRFRERFPGPAAGGGGRS
;
A
#
# COMPACT_ATOMS: atom_id res chain seq x y z
N ALA A 1 -27.10 6.04 -7.83
CA ALA A 1 -28.23 6.56 -7.03
C ALA A 1 -27.71 7.23 -5.74
N ARG A 2 -27.29 6.48 -4.72
CA ARG A 2 -26.89 7.06 -3.41
C ARG A 2 -25.74 8.08 -3.44
N LEU A 3 -24.73 7.89 -4.29
CA LEU A 3 -23.65 8.88 -4.44
C LEU A 3 -24.14 10.23 -4.97
N ALA A 4 -25.14 10.22 -5.86
CA ALA A 4 -25.72 11.44 -6.43
C ALA A 4 -26.55 12.22 -5.39
N GLU A 5 -27.12 11.54 -4.40
CA GLU A 5 -27.83 12.17 -3.27
C GLU A 5 -26.88 13.02 -2.40
N GLU A 6 -25.61 12.63 -2.28
CA GLU A 6 -24.55 13.45 -1.65
C GLU A 6 -23.90 14.46 -2.62
N GLY A 7 -24.50 14.68 -3.79
CA GLY A 7 -24.01 15.65 -4.78
C GLY A 7 -22.81 15.20 -5.61
N MET A 8 -22.41 13.93 -5.55
CA MET A 8 -21.33 13.38 -6.37
C MET A 8 -21.85 13.02 -7.78
N LYS A 9 -21.02 13.21 -8.80
CA LYS A 9 -21.32 12.85 -10.19
C LYS A 9 -20.42 11.69 -10.61
N PRO A 10 -20.83 10.43 -10.38
CA PRO A 10 -19.98 9.28 -10.69
C PRO A 10 -19.92 9.06 -12.20
N GLU A 11 -18.70 8.88 -12.71
CA GLU A 11 -18.43 8.47 -14.09
C GLU A 11 -17.42 7.32 -14.05
N THR A 12 -17.55 6.39 -14.99
CA THR A 12 -16.59 5.28 -15.12
C THR A 12 -15.38 5.76 -15.92
N VAL A 13 -14.19 5.47 -15.41
CA VAL A 13 -12.92 5.73 -16.09
C VAL A 13 -12.05 4.48 -16.04
N GLU A 14 -11.29 4.23 -17.10
CA GLU A 14 -10.28 3.19 -17.10
C GLU A 14 -9.06 3.66 -16.29
N LEU A 15 -8.69 2.89 -15.27
CA LEU A 15 -7.53 3.21 -14.45
C LEU A 15 -6.24 2.67 -15.10
N PRO A 16 -5.31 3.56 -15.44
CA PRO A 16 -4.14 3.18 -16.20
C PRO A 16 -3.09 2.50 -15.29
N GLY A 17 -2.46 1.44 -15.81
CA GLY A 17 -1.25 0.88 -15.23
C GLY A 17 -1.42 0.13 -13.90
N MET A 18 -2.58 -0.48 -13.64
CA MET A 18 -2.83 -1.23 -12.39
C MET A 18 -1.85 -2.41 -12.21
N GLU A 19 -1.71 -3.27 -13.22
CA GLU A 19 -0.79 -4.42 -13.18
C GLU A 19 0.67 -3.99 -13.13
N THR A 20 1.02 -2.92 -13.85
CA THR A 20 2.39 -2.40 -13.87
C THR A 20 2.73 -1.65 -12.58
N SER A 21 1.74 -1.11 -11.85
CA SER A 21 1.93 -0.47 -10.55
C SER A 21 2.42 -1.46 -9.51
N ILE A 22 1.73 -2.60 -9.35
CA ILE A 22 2.13 -3.61 -8.36
C ILE A 22 3.51 -4.21 -8.69
N ALA A 23 3.77 -4.52 -9.97
CA ALA A 23 5.07 -5.05 -10.39
C ALA A 23 6.20 -4.04 -10.11
N SER A 24 5.99 -2.76 -10.45
CA SER A 24 6.98 -1.70 -10.20
C SER A 24 7.16 -1.44 -8.71
N TYR A 25 6.09 -1.52 -7.92
CA TYR A 25 6.13 -1.36 -6.48
C TYR A 25 7.06 -2.38 -5.84
N TYR A 26 6.94 -3.67 -6.17
CA TYR A 26 7.82 -4.68 -5.57
C TYR A 26 9.28 -4.55 -5.99
N VAL A 27 9.56 -4.09 -7.21
CA VAL A 27 10.96 -3.81 -7.62
C VAL A 27 11.53 -2.64 -6.82
N LEU A 28 10.82 -1.52 -6.76
CA LEU A 28 11.29 -0.30 -6.08
C LEU A 28 11.36 -0.50 -4.57
N ALA A 29 10.29 -1.01 -3.96
CA ALA A 29 10.22 -1.20 -2.52
C ALA A 29 11.28 -2.20 -2.01
N ASN A 30 11.55 -3.28 -2.75
CA ASN A 30 12.59 -4.23 -2.36
C ASN A 30 13.98 -3.64 -2.50
N ALA A 31 14.26 -2.92 -3.60
CA ALA A 31 15.53 -2.22 -3.80
C ALA A 31 15.80 -1.17 -2.71
N GLU A 32 14.80 -0.38 -2.37
CA GLU A 32 14.90 0.60 -1.29
C GLU A 32 15.05 -0.09 0.07
N ALA A 33 14.31 -1.18 0.31
CA ALA A 33 14.41 -1.98 1.52
C ALA A 33 15.82 -2.57 1.71
N SER A 34 16.45 -3.12 0.66
CA SER A 34 17.79 -3.71 0.79
C SER A 34 18.84 -2.69 1.24
N SER A 35 18.73 -1.43 0.81
CA SER A 35 19.57 -0.33 1.28
C SER A 35 19.15 0.18 2.66
N ASN A 36 17.86 0.44 2.86
CA ASN A 36 17.34 0.99 4.12
C ASN A 36 17.59 0.05 5.31
N LEU A 37 17.50 -1.27 5.11
CA LEU A 37 17.71 -2.27 6.16
C LEU A 37 19.19 -2.65 6.32
N ALA A 38 20.10 -2.16 5.49
CA ALA A 38 21.55 -2.42 5.64
C ALA A 38 22.09 -1.88 6.97
N ARG A 39 21.46 -0.83 7.53
CA ARG A 39 21.84 -0.22 8.81
C ARG A 39 21.68 -1.15 10.03
N TYR A 40 20.90 -2.22 9.92
CA TYR A 40 20.68 -3.17 10.99
C TYR A 40 21.74 -4.27 10.91
N ASP A 41 22.82 -4.05 11.65
CA ASP A 41 24.01 -4.90 11.64
C ASP A 41 24.51 -5.30 13.05
N GLY A 42 23.85 -4.82 14.11
CA GLY A 42 24.23 -5.10 15.49
C GLY A 42 25.50 -4.40 15.95
N VAL A 43 26.04 -3.44 15.19
CA VAL A 43 27.23 -2.67 15.61
C VAL A 43 26.85 -1.56 16.58
N LYS A 44 25.80 -0.80 16.24
CA LYS A 44 25.36 0.36 17.05
C LYS A 44 24.20 0.03 17.99
N TYR A 45 23.28 -0.82 17.56
CA TYR A 45 22.05 -1.12 18.29
C TYR A 45 21.40 -2.42 17.78
N GLY A 46 20.45 -2.94 18.56
CA GLY A 46 19.65 -4.11 18.23
C GLY A 46 20.32 -5.43 18.59
N TYR A 47 19.85 -6.50 17.96
CA TYR A 47 20.42 -7.83 18.10
C TYR A 47 21.86 -7.86 17.57
N ARG A 48 22.75 -8.58 18.26
CA ARG A 48 24.14 -8.80 17.85
C ARG A 48 24.52 -10.24 18.15
N ALA A 49 24.84 -11.01 17.11
CA ALA A 49 25.33 -12.36 17.29
C ALA A 49 26.76 -12.36 17.84
N ALA A 50 27.05 -13.27 18.77
CA ALA A 50 28.42 -13.49 19.26
C ALA A 50 29.28 -14.13 18.16
N SER A 51 30.43 -13.53 17.85
CA SER A 51 31.35 -13.99 16.81
C SER A 51 32.79 -13.51 17.09
N GLY A 52 33.78 -14.27 16.61
CA GLY A 52 35.20 -13.91 16.67
C GLY A 52 35.69 -13.05 15.50
N ALA A 53 34.92 -12.95 14.41
CA ALA A 53 35.27 -12.21 13.21
C ALA A 53 34.16 -11.25 12.78
N LEU A 54 34.54 -10.06 12.27
CA LEU A 54 33.58 -9.01 11.92
C LEU A 54 32.60 -9.47 10.81
N ALA A 55 33.09 -10.12 9.76
CA ALA A 55 32.26 -10.59 8.66
C ALA A 55 31.21 -11.61 9.14
N GLU A 56 31.63 -12.60 9.92
CA GLU A 56 30.72 -13.60 10.52
C GLU A 56 29.69 -12.94 11.45
N MET A 57 30.10 -11.93 12.22
CA MET A 57 29.18 -11.19 13.08
C MET A 57 28.06 -10.52 12.27
N TYR A 58 28.38 -9.88 11.13
CA TYR A 58 27.39 -9.27 10.24
C TYR A 58 26.43 -10.31 9.67
N GLU A 59 26.95 -11.41 9.13
CA GLU A 59 26.17 -12.48 8.50
C GLU A 59 25.21 -13.12 9.49
N ARG A 60 25.71 -13.51 10.67
CA ARG A 60 24.90 -14.15 11.71
C ARG A 60 23.86 -13.20 12.30
N THR A 61 24.26 -11.96 12.61
CA THR A 61 23.33 -10.96 13.15
C THR A 61 22.13 -10.74 12.23
N ARG A 62 22.38 -10.63 10.92
CA ARG A 62 21.32 -10.40 9.93
C ARG A 62 20.56 -11.68 9.58
N GLY A 63 21.25 -12.82 9.53
CA GLY A 63 20.65 -14.12 9.21
C GLY A 63 19.71 -14.63 10.30
N GLU A 64 20.10 -14.44 11.57
CA GLU A 64 19.33 -14.81 12.75
C GLU A 64 18.28 -13.73 13.11
N GLY A 65 18.58 -12.45 12.86
CA GLY A 65 17.73 -11.32 13.25
C GLY A 65 16.56 -11.01 12.31
N PHE A 66 16.67 -11.30 11.01
CA PHE A 66 15.58 -11.07 10.06
C PHE A 66 14.78 -12.34 9.79
N GLY A 67 13.44 -12.19 9.80
CA GLY A 67 12.53 -13.24 9.34
C GLY A 67 12.63 -13.50 7.83
N GLU A 68 12.11 -14.64 7.38
CA GLU A 68 12.23 -15.13 5.99
C GLU A 68 11.73 -14.13 4.93
N GLU A 69 10.58 -13.50 5.15
CA GLU A 69 10.04 -12.52 4.19
C GLU A 69 10.94 -11.28 4.05
N VAL A 70 11.51 -10.80 5.15
CA VAL A 70 12.43 -9.65 5.13
C VAL A 70 13.73 -10.02 4.40
N LYS A 71 14.29 -11.21 4.67
CA LYS A 71 15.46 -11.72 3.97
C LYS A 71 15.20 -11.86 2.47
N ARG A 72 14.05 -12.40 2.07
CA ARG A 72 13.63 -12.52 0.67
C ARG A 72 13.61 -11.16 -0.03
N ARG A 73 13.02 -10.13 0.60
CA ARG A 73 12.99 -8.77 0.04
C ARG A 73 14.36 -8.14 -0.09
N ILE A 74 15.23 -8.31 0.91
CA ILE A 74 16.62 -7.83 0.85
C ILE A 74 17.36 -8.51 -0.31
N LEU A 75 17.26 -9.83 -0.44
CA LEU A 75 17.93 -10.59 -1.52
C LEU A 75 17.45 -10.13 -2.91
N LEU A 76 16.13 -10.03 -3.12
CA LEU A 76 15.57 -9.54 -4.38
C LEU A 76 15.97 -8.08 -4.65
N GLY A 77 15.96 -7.23 -3.62
CA GLY A 77 16.38 -5.83 -3.68
C GLY A 77 17.84 -5.66 -4.09
N THR A 78 18.73 -6.40 -3.44
CA THR A 78 20.15 -6.43 -3.77
C THR A 78 20.38 -6.94 -5.20
N TYR A 79 19.62 -7.95 -5.64
CA TYR A 79 19.69 -8.47 -7.00
C TYR A 79 19.30 -7.41 -8.04
N VAL A 80 18.17 -6.72 -7.88
CA VAL A 80 17.71 -5.71 -8.85
C VAL A 80 18.61 -4.48 -8.90
N LEU A 81 19.38 -4.22 -7.85
CA LEU A 81 20.38 -3.14 -7.80
C LEU A 81 21.77 -3.55 -8.30
N SER A 82 22.00 -4.85 -8.53
CA SER A 82 23.31 -5.34 -8.94
C SER A 82 23.69 -4.90 -10.36
N SER A 83 25.01 -4.81 -10.61
CA SER A 83 25.55 -4.42 -11.90
C SER A 83 25.01 -5.33 -13.03
N GLY A 84 24.58 -4.74 -14.13
CA GLY A 84 23.96 -5.44 -15.26
C GLY A 84 22.45 -5.63 -15.16
N TYR A 85 21.86 -5.54 -13.96
CA TYR A 85 20.41 -5.69 -13.74
C TYR A 85 19.69 -4.38 -13.38
N TYR A 86 20.44 -3.38 -12.94
CA TYR A 86 19.91 -2.07 -12.55
C TYR A 86 19.00 -1.43 -13.61
N ASP A 87 19.48 -1.24 -14.85
CA ASP A 87 18.71 -0.57 -15.90
C ASP A 87 17.49 -1.39 -16.35
N ALA A 88 17.63 -2.72 -16.33
CA ALA A 88 16.61 -3.67 -16.76
C ALA A 88 15.43 -3.74 -15.78
N TYR A 89 15.70 -3.63 -14.48
CA TYR A 89 14.70 -3.73 -13.43
C TYR A 89 14.44 -2.38 -12.76
N TYR A 90 15.38 -1.86 -11.96
CA TYR A 90 15.16 -0.67 -11.16
C TYR A 90 14.93 0.58 -12.03
N GLY A 91 15.81 0.84 -13.02
CA GLY A 91 15.65 1.96 -13.95
C GLY A 91 14.37 1.86 -14.78
N LYS A 92 13.97 0.64 -15.17
CA LYS A 92 12.68 0.40 -15.85
C LYS A 92 11.48 0.69 -14.94
N ALA A 93 11.51 0.23 -13.69
CA ALA A 93 10.45 0.47 -12.72
C ALA A 93 10.28 1.97 -12.40
N GLN A 94 11.37 2.73 -12.31
CA GLN A 94 11.31 4.20 -12.16
C GLN A 94 10.65 4.89 -13.36
N ARG A 95 10.95 4.46 -14.60
CA ARG A 95 10.27 4.97 -15.79
C ARG A 95 8.78 4.65 -15.80
N VAL A 96 8.40 3.43 -15.42
CA VAL A 96 7.00 3.02 -15.28
C VAL A 96 6.29 3.85 -14.20
N GLN A 97 6.94 4.07 -13.05
CA GLN A 97 6.43 4.96 -12.00
C GLN A 97 6.15 6.37 -12.53
N ALA A 98 7.06 6.94 -13.33
CA ALA A 98 6.87 8.26 -13.93
C ALA A 98 5.67 8.28 -14.90
N LEU A 99 5.50 7.24 -15.72
CA LEU A 99 4.35 7.10 -16.62
C LEU A 99 3.03 7.03 -15.84
N ILE A 100 2.95 6.18 -14.81
CA ILE A 100 1.75 6.04 -13.97
C ILE A 100 1.38 7.39 -13.34
N ARG A 101 2.37 8.14 -12.82
CA ARG A 101 2.17 9.48 -12.26
C ARG A 101 1.53 10.43 -13.27
N GLU A 102 2.02 10.46 -14.49
CA GLU A 102 1.47 11.30 -15.56
C GLU A 102 0.03 10.91 -15.89
N GLN A 103 -0.24 9.62 -16.02
CA GLN A 103 -1.56 9.11 -16.36
C GLN A 103 -2.60 9.46 -15.28
N PHE A 104 -2.27 9.28 -14.00
CA PHE A 104 -3.15 9.72 -12.91
C PHE A 104 -3.31 11.24 -12.83
N ARG A 105 -2.26 12.04 -13.12
CA ARG A 105 -2.42 13.50 -13.27
C ARG A 105 -3.43 13.82 -14.36
N ALA A 106 -3.43 13.09 -15.47
CA ALA A 106 -4.42 13.27 -16.53
C ALA A 106 -5.84 12.95 -16.07
N VAL A 107 -6.03 11.91 -15.24
CA VAL A 107 -7.31 11.59 -14.61
C VAL A 107 -7.75 12.73 -13.68
N PHE A 108 -6.88 13.22 -12.80
CA PHE A 108 -7.20 14.30 -11.87
C PHE A 108 -7.40 15.69 -12.51
N ARG A 109 -7.07 15.85 -13.80
CA ARG A 109 -7.49 17.03 -14.58
C ARG A 109 -8.98 17.01 -14.94
N LYS A 110 -9.59 15.83 -14.94
CA LYS A 110 -11.00 15.61 -15.31
C LYS A 110 -11.87 15.30 -14.09
N PHE A 111 -11.31 14.60 -13.11
CA PHE A 111 -12.03 14.11 -11.94
C PHE A 111 -11.42 14.65 -10.65
N ASP A 112 -12.29 14.96 -9.69
CA ASP A 112 -11.89 15.42 -8.36
C ASP A 112 -11.34 14.28 -7.49
N LEU A 113 -11.97 13.12 -7.58
CA LEU A 113 -11.67 11.91 -6.83
C LEU A 113 -11.76 10.70 -7.74
N VAL A 114 -10.99 9.67 -7.43
CA VAL A 114 -11.11 8.33 -8.01
C VAL A 114 -11.58 7.38 -6.93
N MET A 115 -12.56 6.54 -7.23
CA MET A 115 -13.12 5.58 -6.28
C MET A 115 -12.95 4.14 -6.80
N LEU A 116 -12.49 3.24 -5.95
CA LEU A 116 -12.28 1.82 -6.25
C LEU A 116 -12.31 0.98 -4.96
N PRO A 117 -12.58 -0.34 -5.01
CA PRO A 117 -12.46 -1.19 -3.83
C PRO A 117 -11.06 -1.08 -3.20
N THR A 118 -10.97 -1.12 -1.86
CA THR A 118 -9.65 -1.08 -1.19
C THR A 118 -8.88 -2.39 -1.39
N SER A 119 -9.57 -3.52 -1.40
CA SER A 119 -8.98 -4.85 -1.57
C SER A 119 -9.82 -5.65 -2.57
N PRO A 120 -9.21 -6.56 -3.36
CA PRO A 120 -9.95 -7.41 -4.31
C PRO A 120 -10.84 -8.45 -3.63
N THR A 121 -10.56 -8.82 -2.38
CA THR A 121 -11.33 -9.81 -1.62
C THR A 121 -11.56 -9.33 -0.19
N PRO A 122 -12.58 -9.86 0.52
CA PRO A 122 -12.65 -9.75 1.98
C PRO A 122 -11.42 -10.36 2.67
N ALA A 123 -11.32 -10.16 3.99
CA ALA A 123 -10.25 -10.74 4.78
C ALA A 123 -10.19 -12.27 4.63
N PHE A 124 -9.01 -12.79 4.29
CA PHE A 124 -8.74 -14.23 4.23
C PHE A 124 -8.38 -14.78 5.62
N ARG A 125 -8.45 -16.10 5.79
CA ARG A 125 -8.16 -16.75 7.08
C ARG A 125 -6.66 -16.72 7.40
N LEU A 126 -6.33 -16.82 8.69
CA LEU A 126 -4.95 -16.98 9.12
C LEU A 126 -4.33 -18.23 8.47
N GLY A 127 -3.12 -18.07 7.91
CA GLY A 127 -2.41 -19.15 7.23
C GLY A 127 -2.75 -19.34 5.75
N GLU A 128 -3.88 -18.81 5.27
CA GLU A 128 -4.44 -19.15 3.95
C GLU A 128 -3.53 -18.78 2.77
N ARG A 129 -2.76 -17.68 2.89
CA ARG A 129 -1.88 -17.17 1.82
C ARG A 129 -0.39 -17.19 2.17
N LEU A 130 0.02 -17.92 3.21
CA LEU A 130 1.43 -17.93 3.64
C LEU A 130 2.36 -18.64 2.64
N ALA A 131 1.84 -19.63 1.92
CA ALA A 131 2.61 -20.45 0.99
C ALA A 131 2.81 -19.81 -0.40
N ASP A 132 1.94 -18.84 -0.77
CA ASP A 132 1.98 -18.16 -2.06
C ASP A 132 2.19 -16.65 -1.88
N PRO A 133 3.45 -16.17 -1.97
CA PRO A 133 3.76 -14.75 -1.89
C PRO A 133 3.08 -13.92 -2.98
N ILE A 134 2.85 -14.48 -4.17
CA ILE A 134 2.24 -13.74 -5.29
C ILE A 134 0.77 -13.48 -4.97
N ALA A 135 0.05 -14.49 -4.48
CA ALA A 135 -1.34 -14.33 -4.04
C ALA A 135 -1.46 -13.32 -2.88
N MET A 136 -0.46 -13.27 -1.99
CA MET A 136 -0.42 -12.27 -0.94
C MET A 136 -0.25 -10.86 -1.53
N TYR A 137 0.68 -10.69 -2.47
CA TYR A 137 0.98 -9.40 -3.10
C TYR A 137 -0.19 -8.84 -3.89
N LEU A 138 -0.93 -9.68 -4.63
CA LEU A 138 -2.10 -9.27 -5.40
C LEU A 138 -3.23 -8.70 -4.53
N SER A 139 -3.20 -8.91 -3.20
CA SER A 139 -4.12 -8.25 -2.27
C SER A 139 -4.00 -6.73 -2.28
N ASP A 140 -2.84 -6.20 -2.69
CA ASP A 140 -2.52 -4.77 -2.72
C ASP A 140 -2.64 -4.15 -4.13
N ILE A 141 -3.24 -4.87 -5.09
CA ILE A 141 -3.39 -4.39 -6.48
C ILE A 141 -4.11 -3.04 -6.56
N PHE A 142 -5.07 -2.78 -5.67
CA PHE A 142 -5.83 -1.54 -5.64
C PHE A 142 -5.20 -0.44 -4.77
N THR A 143 -4.21 -0.75 -3.93
CA THR A 143 -3.59 0.21 -3.00
C THR A 143 -2.24 0.70 -3.53
N THR A 144 -1.43 -0.19 -4.11
CA THR A 144 -0.10 0.14 -4.66
C THR A 144 -0.05 1.31 -5.65
N PRO A 145 -1.06 1.59 -6.51
CA PRO A 145 -0.99 2.73 -7.43
C PRO A 145 -0.83 4.07 -6.70
N ALA A 146 -1.45 4.24 -5.53
CA ALA A 146 -1.34 5.48 -4.75
C ALA A 146 0.09 5.70 -4.24
N ASN A 147 0.78 4.65 -3.79
CA ASN A 147 2.17 4.73 -3.34
C ASN A 147 3.14 5.04 -4.49
N ILE A 148 2.98 4.33 -5.61
CA ILE A 148 3.83 4.52 -6.79
C ILE A 148 3.66 5.94 -7.33
N ALA A 149 2.40 6.37 -7.44
CA ALA A 149 2.08 7.64 -8.06
C ALA A 149 2.17 8.84 -7.08
N GLY A 150 2.23 8.58 -5.78
CA GLY A 150 2.47 9.58 -4.74
C GLY A 150 1.24 10.44 -4.43
N PHE A 151 0.04 9.86 -4.51
CA PHE A 151 -1.22 10.57 -4.28
C PHE A 151 -1.84 10.17 -2.94
N PRO A 152 -2.57 11.10 -2.28
CA PRO A 152 -3.30 10.78 -1.06
C PRO A 152 -4.45 9.81 -1.35
N ALA A 153 -4.62 8.83 -0.45
CA ALA A 153 -5.64 7.80 -0.51
C ALA A 153 -6.28 7.59 0.87
N ILE A 154 -7.57 7.24 0.92
CA ILE A 154 -8.28 6.89 2.14
C ILE A 154 -9.22 5.71 1.90
N SER A 155 -9.29 4.77 2.85
CA SER A 155 -10.26 3.68 2.84
C SER A 155 -11.43 3.99 3.79
N VAL A 156 -12.64 3.74 3.32
CA VAL A 156 -13.90 3.93 4.05
C VAL A 156 -14.66 2.59 4.05
N PRO A 157 -15.15 2.10 5.20
CA PRO A 157 -15.99 0.91 5.25
C PRO A 157 -17.27 1.09 4.42
N ALA A 158 -17.51 0.17 3.49
CA ALA A 158 -18.59 0.28 2.51
C ALA A 158 -19.73 -0.73 2.72
N GLY A 159 -19.47 -1.83 3.43
CA GLY A 159 -20.46 -2.86 3.67
C GLY A 159 -19.85 -4.14 4.22
N LEU A 160 -20.64 -5.22 4.18
CA LEU A 160 -20.22 -6.56 4.57
C LEU A 160 -20.28 -7.50 3.36
N SER A 161 -19.39 -8.48 3.32
CA SER A 161 -19.50 -9.63 2.43
C SER A 161 -20.66 -10.54 2.83
N SER A 162 -20.95 -11.55 2.01
CA SER A 162 -21.90 -12.63 2.33
C SER A 162 -21.57 -13.33 3.66
N ASP A 163 -20.28 -13.40 4.00
CA ASP A 163 -19.80 -14.05 5.22
C ASP A 163 -19.71 -13.08 6.42
N GLY A 164 -20.24 -11.86 6.29
CA GLY A 164 -20.26 -10.87 7.35
C GLY A 164 -18.92 -10.15 7.58
N LEU A 165 -17.97 -10.22 6.64
CA LEU A 165 -16.67 -9.56 6.75
C LEU A 165 -16.71 -8.13 6.17
N PRO A 166 -16.08 -7.12 6.81
CA PRO A 166 -16.04 -5.76 6.28
C PRO A 166 -15.39 -5.64 4.90
N ILE A 167 -16.01 -4.83 4.04
CA ILE A 167 -15.50 -4.44 2.72
C ILE A 167 -15.17 -2.95 2.75
N GLY A 168 -13.98 -2.58 2.26
CA GLY A 168 -13.53 -1.20 2.14
C GLY A 168 -13.70 -0.64 0.72
N MET A 169 -14.13 0.62 0.64
CA MET A 169 -14.07 1.44 -0.56
C MET A 169 -12.97 2.49 -0.38
N GLN A 170 -12.09 2.62 -1.36
CA GLN A 170 -11.00 3.57 -1.35
C GLN A 170 -11.30 4.77 -2.24
N LEU A 171 -10.88 5.95 -1.79
CA LEU A 171 -10.81 7.17 -2.58
C LEU A 171 -9.36 7.58 -2.78
N PHE A 172 -9.03 8.07 -3.98
CA PHE A 172 -7.80 8.81 -4.27
C PHE A 172 -8.14 10.26 -4.59
N ALA A 173 -7.23 11.17 -4.25
CA ALA A 173 -7.29 12.57 -4.68
C ALA A 173 -5.95 13.00 -5.30
N GLY A 174 -5.96 14.08 -6.07
CA GLY A 174 -4.72 14.71 -6.55
C GLY A 174 -3.82 15.17 -5.39
N TRP A 175 -2.53 15.38 -5.68
CA TRP A 175 -1.55 15.83 -4.69
C TRP A 175 -1.98 17.14 -4.00
N GLY A 176 -1.86 17.20 -2.67
CA GLY A 176 -2.24 18.37 -1.86
C GLY A 176 -3.76 18.58 -1.72
N ARG A 177 -4.59 17.57 -2.03
CA ARG A 177 -6.06 17.65 -1.95
C ARG A 177 -6.66 16.80 -0.82
N GLU A 178 -5.94 16.59 0.27
CA GLU A 178 -6.37 15.80 1.44
C GLU A 178 -7.69 16.34 2.03
N SER A 179 -7.87 17.67 2.06
CA SER A 179 -9.12 18.29 2.52
C SER A 179 -10.33 17.88 1.66
N LEU A 180 -10.15 17.74 0.34
CA LEU A 180 -11.19 17.21 -0.53
C LEU A 180 -11.40 15.72 -0.26
N LEU A 181 -10.31 14.96 -0.15
CA LEU A 181 -10.34 13.52 0.09
C LEU A 181 -11.16 13.18 1.35
N LEU A 182 -10.94 13.92 2.44
CA LEU A 182 -11.68 13.78 3.70
C LEU A 182 -13.17 14.16 3.54
N ARG A 183 -13.50 15.20 2.76
CA ARG A 183 -14.89 15.53 2.45
C ARG A 183 -15.58 14.43 1.66
N GLY A 184 -14.89 13.88 0.65
CA GLY A 184 -15.38 12.74 -0.13
C GLY A 184 -15.63 11.51 0.75
N ALA A 185 -14.68 11.20 1.64
CA ALA A 185 -14.82 10.10 2.60
C ALA A 185 -16.00 10.29 3.55
N CYS A 186 -16.21 11.51 4.05
CA CYS A 186 -17.38 11.83 4.88
C CYS A 186 -18.70 11.62 4.13
N GLY A 187 -18.77 11.99 2.85
CA GLY A 187 -19.93 11.68 1.99
C GLY A 187 -20.14 10.17 1.84
N LEU A 188 -19.07 9.40 1.61
CA LEU A 188 -19.15 7.94 1.54
C LEU A 188 -19.63 7.31 2.85
N GLU A 189 -19.19 7.79 4.01
CA GLU A 189 -19.68 7.29 5.30
C GLU A 189 -21.19 7.45 5.45
N ARG A 190 -21.77 8.57 5.00
CA ARG A 190 -23.23 8.81 5.03
C ARG A 190 -23.99 7.93 4.04
N VAL A 191 -23.40 7.66 2.88
CA VAL A 191 -23.97 6.76 1.87
C VAL A 191 -23.98 5.31 2.34
N PHE A 192 -22.88 4.85 2.94
CA PHE A 192 -22.72 3.45 3.34
C PHE A 192 -23.33 3.14 4.69
N ARG A 193 -23.46 4.14 5.58
CA ARG A 193 -24.08 4.01 6.91
C ARG A 193 -23.50 2.86 7.73
N PHE A 194 -22.23 2.51 7.50
CA PHE A 194 -21.58 1.37 8.13
C PHE A 194 -21.60 1.48 9.67
N ARG A 195 -21.51 2.71 10.18
CA ARG A 195 -21.57 3.02 11.62
C ARG A 195 -22.91 2.74 12.29
N GLU A 196 -24.00 2.63 11.56
CA GLU A 196 -25.30 2.23 12.14
C GLU A 196 -25.25 0.79 12.65
N ARG A 197 -24.44 -0.07 12.01
CA ARG A 197 -24.27 -1.46 12.39
C ARG A 197 -23.05 -1.69 13.29
N PHE A 198 -22.00 -0.89 13.12
CA PHE A 198 -20.79 -0.92 13.95
C PHE A 198 -20.52 0.48 14.50
N PRO A 199 -21.22 0.87 15.58
CA PRO A 199 -20.93 2.13 16.24
C PRO A 199 -19.47 2.10 16.70
N GLY A 200 -18.72 3.14 16.32
CA GLY A 200 -17.35 3.31 16.81
C GLY A 200 -17.30 3.48 18.33
N PRO A 201 -16.11 3.62 18.92
CA PRO A 201 -16.00 3.98 20.32
C PRO A 201 -16.86 5.22 20.57
N ALA A 202 -17.72 5.19 21.60
CA ALA A 202 -18.55 6.32 21.96
C ALA A 202 -17.65 7.56 22.03
N ALA A 203 -18.01 8.63 21.31
CA ALA A 203 -17.29 9.88 21.40
C ALA A 203 -17.32 10.28 22.88
N GLY A 204 -16.20 10.07 23.59
CA GLY A 204 -16.10 10.38 24.99
C GLY A 204 -16.50 11.83 25.16
N GLY A 205 -17.54 12.07 25.97
CA GLY A 205 -17.99 13.41 26.31
C GLY A 205 -16.78 14.17 26.83
N GLY A 206 -16.24 15.06 25.99
CA GLY A 206 -15.14 15.94 26.33
C GLY A 206 -15.61 16.94 27.36
N GLY A 207 -15.71 16.51 28.62
CA GLY A 207 -15.55 17.38 29.76
C GLY A 207 -14.16 17.97 29.66
N ARG A 208 -14.08 19.19 29.13
CA ARG A 208 -12.91 20.05 29.33
C ARG A 208 -12.83 20.28 30.84
N SER A 209 -11.85 19.65 31.50
CA SER A 209 -11.32 20.10 32.78
C SER A 209 -10.28 21.18 32.53
#